data_AF-A0A315CB24-F1
#
_entry.id   AF-A0A315CB24-F1
#
_cell.length_a   1.000
_cell.length_b   1.000
_cell.length_c   1.000
_cell.angle_alpha   90.00
_cell.angle_beta   90.00
_cell.angle_gamma   90.00
#
_symmetry.space_group_name_H-M   'P 1'
#
loop_
_entity.id
_entity.type
_entity.pdbx_description
1 polymer ?
#
loop_
_entity_poly.entity_id
_entity_poly.type
_entity_poly.pdbx_seq_one_letter_code
_entity_poly.pdbx_strand_id
1 'polypeptide(L)'
;MTTTAATEASSLEQALALAQTLEDMLELEFEQLKAQNLDAFEASQTTKNSLLQQLAELAGIHGPESADELGPEWDGFKERMAHCRDLHRRNEVLIVRKIDAIRGALQSLQVEDPTSSVEIYDRLGKLSRGRRGGRGYAEA
;
A
#
# COMPACT_ATOMS: atom_id res chain seq x y z
N MET A 1 -1.62 16.68 47.06
CA MET A 1 -2.20 16.75 45.70
C MET A 1 -1.19 17.13 44.62
N THR A 2 0.10 17.32 44.92
CA THR A 2 1.12 17.71 43.94
C THR A 2 1.76 16.56 43.17
N THR A 3 1.65 15.31 43.64
CA THR A 3 2.33 14.16 43.03
C THR A 3 1.67 13.70 41.73
N THR A 4 0.34 13.69 41.65
CA THR A 4 -0.41 13.21 40.46
C THR A 4 -0.17 14.08 39.23
N ALA A 5 -0.24 15.41 39.38
CA ALA A 5 -0.01 16.35 38.27
C ALA A 5 1.45 16.30 37.73
N ALA A 6 2.44 16.02 38.58
CA ALA A 6 3.83 15.89 38.16
C ALA A 6 4.06 14.58 37.36
N THR A 7 3.36 13.50 37.72
CA THR A 7 3.42 12.23 36.98
C THR A 7 2.73 12.35 35.62
N GLU A 8 1.58 13.05 35.55
CA GLU A 8 0.87 13.31 34.28
C GLU A 8 1.72 14.16 33.32
N ALA A 9 2.35 15.23 33.79
CA ALA A 9 3.26 16.05 32.97
C ALA A 9 4.43 15.22 32.41
N SER A 10 5.02 14.32 33.21
CA SER A 10 6.09 13.44 32.74
C SER A 10 5.60 12.40 31.73
N SER A 11 4.37 11.88 31.88
CA SER A 11 3.77 10.94 30.93
C SER A 11 3.48 11.58 29.57
N LEU A 12 3.04 12.84 29.56
CA LEU A 12 2.83 13.62 28.34
C LEU A 12 4.15 13.88 27.61
N GLU A 13 5.20 14.29 28.32
CA GLU A 13 6.53 14.49 27.72
C GLU A 13 7.07 13.19 27.09
N GLN A 14 6.91 12.06 27.77
CA GLN A 14 7.28 10.74 27.23
C GLN A 14 6.46 10.37 25.99
N ALA A 15 5.14 10.60 26.04
CA ALA A 15 4.26 10.34 24.90
C ALA A 15 4.65 11.20 23.67
N LEU A 16 5.00 12.47 23.88
CA LEU A 16 5.46 13.35 22.81
C LEU A 16 6.79 12.89 22.21
N ALA A 17 7.74 12.42 23.03
CA ALA A 17 9.01 11.87 22.56
C ALA A 17 8.82 10.59 21.74
N LEU A 18 7.92 9.70 22.18
CA LEU A 18 7.55 8.50 21.43
C LEU A 18 6.81 8.84 20.13
N ALA A 19 5.93 9.84 20.15
CA ALA A 19 5.28 10.33 18.93
C ALA A 19 6.29 10.85 17.90
N GLN A 20 7.33 11.57 18.34
CA GLN A 20 8.42 11.96 17.42
C GLN A 20 9.14 10.74 16.83
N THR A 21 9.40 9.73 17.65
CA THR A 21 10.04 8.49 17.19
C THR A 21 9.17 7.76 16.15
N LEU A 22 7.84 7.79 16.34
CA LEU A 22 6.87 7.27 15.37
C LEU A 22 6.93 8.02 14.04
N GLU A 23 6.97 9.35 14.07
CA GLU A 23 7.10 10.18 12.87
C GLU A 23 8.35 9.81 12.07
N ASP A 24 9.51 9.78 12.74
CA ASP A 24 10.80 9.47 12.10
C ASP A 24 10.79 8.08 11.45
N MET A 25 10.18 7.11 12.13
CA MET A 25 10.04 5.75 11.61
C MET A 25 9.05 5.66 10.44
N LEU A 26 7.96 6.42 10.43
CA LEU A 26 7.04 6.49 9.27
C LEU A 26 7.71 7.13 8.06
N GLU A 27 8.61 8.10 8.27
CA GLU A 27 9.43 8.70 7.21
C GLU A 27 10.47 7.70 6.68
N LEU A 28 11.09 6.93 7.56
CA LEU A 28 11.99 5.84 7.18
C LEU A 28 11.26 4.75 6.37
N GLU A 29 10.06 4.35 6.80
CA GLU A 29 9.21 3.42 6.06
C GLU A 29 8.93 3.93 4.64
N PHE A 30 8.67 5.23 4.49
CA PHE A 30 8.43 5.84 3.18
C PHE A 30 9.66 5.70 2.25
N GLU A 31 10.86 5.97 2.77
CA GLU A 31 12.10 5.81 2.01
C GLU A 31 12.39 4.34 1.65
N GLN A 32 12.14 3.41 2.58
CA GLN A 32 12.26 1.96 2.32
C GLN A 32 11.28 1.52 1.22
N LEU A 33 10.03 1.98 1.26
CA LEU A 33 9.02 1.69 0.24
C LEU A 33 9.41 2.27 -1.12
N LYS A 34 9.97 3.50 -1.16
CA LYS A 34 10.51 4.09 -2.39
C LYS A 34 11.63 3.22 -2.97
N ALA A 35 12.55 2.78 -2.14
CA ALA A 35 13.68 1.92 -2.51
C ALA A 35 13.30 0.44 -2.79
N GLN A 36 12.02 0.06 -2.66
CA GLN A 36 11.53 -1.32 -2.78
C GLN A 36 12.18 -2.29 -1.76
N ASN A 37 12.68 -1.78 -0.64
CA ASN A 37 13.24 -2.61 0.42
C ASN A 37 12.12 -3.12 1.35
N LEU A 38 11.39 -4.13 0.89
CA LEU A 38 10.22 -4.66 1.59
C LEU A 38 10.60 -5.42 2.87
N ASP A 39 11.74 -6.10 2.89
CA ASP A 39 12.23 -6.81 4.07
C ASP A 39 12.48 -5.84 5.24
N ALA A 40 13.09 -4.69 4.96
CA ALA A 40 13.32 -3.66 5.97
C ALA A 40 12.01 -3.00 6.46
N PHE A 41 11.05 -2.80 5.55
CA PHE A 41 9.71 -2.31 5.89
C PHE A 41 8.92 -3.31 6.73
N GLU A 42 9.01 -4.61 6.44
CA GLU A 42 8.34 -5.65 7.23
C GLU A 42 8.95 -5.76 8.63
N ALA A 43 10.28 -5.71 8.73
CA ALA A 43 10.99 -5.70 10.01
C ALA A 43 10.59 -4.51 10.90
N SER A 44 10.34 -3.33 10.32
CA SER A 44 9.93 -2.14 11.08
C SER A 44 8.50 -2.23 11.63
N GLN A 45 7.63 -3.11 11.10
CA GLN A 45 6.24 -3.23 11.56
C GLN A 45 6.14 -3.69 13.02
N THR A 46 7.03 -4.59 13.44
CA THR A 46 7.05 -5.08 14.83
C THR A 46 7.36 -3.94 15.80
N THR A 47 8.38 -3.14 15.48
CA THR A 47 8.76 -1.97 16.29
C THR A 47 7.65 -0.94 16.32
N LYS A 48 7.00 -0.67 15.18
CA LYS A 48 5.86 0.26 15.10
C LYS A 48 4.70 -0.15 15.99
N ASN A 49 4.31 -1.42 15.95
CA ASN A 49 3.21 -1.91 16.77
C ASN A 49 3.53 -1.81 18.26
N SER A 50 4.75 -2.13 18.67
CA SER A 50 5.17 -1.97 20.08
C SER A 50 5.15 -0.51 20.52
N LEU A 51 5.59 0.40 19.66
CA LEU A 51 5.61 1.84 19.96
C LEU A 51 4.18 2.40 20.06
N LEU A 52 3.29 2.04 19.14
CA LEU A 52 1.87 2.42 19.18
C LEU A 52 1.17 1.90 20.44
N GLN A 53 1.50 0.69 20.88
CA GLN A 53 0.97 0.14 22.13
C GLN A 53 1.45 0.93 23.35
N GLN A 54 2.75 1.26 23.42
CA GLN A 54 3.30 2.09 24.49
C GLN A 54 2.66 3.48 24.53
N LEU A 55 2.43 4.08 23.36
CA LEU A 55 1.73 5.36 23.23
C LEU A 55 0.29 5.28 23.75
N ALA A 56 -0.44 4.23 23.40
CA ALA A 56 -1.80 4.01 23.88
C ALA A 56 -1.85 3.82 25.41
N GLU A 57 -0.91 3.06 25.97
CA GLU A 57 -0.80 2.84 27.42
C GLU A 57 -0.46 4.14 28.16
N LEU A 58 0.50 4.93 27.66
CA LEU A 58 0.91 6.20 28.28
C LEU A 58 -0.19 7.27 28.24
N ALA A 59 -0.96 7.32 27.15
CA ALA A 59 -2.08 8.24 27.02
C ALA A 59 -3.37 7.71 27.66
N GLY A 60 -3.39 6.49 28.21
CA GLY A 60 -4.60 5.87 28.76
C GLY A 60 -5.69 5.61 27.71
N ILE A 61 -5.31 5.48 26.44
CA ILE A 61 -6.22 5.27 25.32
C ILE A 61 -6.53 3.78 25.24
N HIS A 62 -7.71 3.39 25.72
CA HIS A 62 -8.22 2.01 25.63
C HIS A 62 -9.24 1.80 24.51
N GLY A 63 -9.60 2.88 23.80
CA GLY A 63 -10.54 2.89 22.70
C GLY A 63 -10.62 4.26 22.04
N PRO A 64 -11.37 4.38 20.93
CA PRO A 64 -11.52 5.63 20.20
C PRO A 64 -12.15 6.74 21.06
N GLU A 65 -13.12 6.41 21.91
CA GLU A 65 -13.77 7.38 22.80
C GLU A 65 -12.80 7.97 23.84
N SER A 66 -11.89 7.14 24.38
CA SER A 66 -10.89 7.57 25.37
C SER A 66 -9.86 8.56 24.80
N ALA A 67 -9.62 8.54 23.48
CA ALA A 67 -8.74 9.49 22.83
C ALA A 67 -9.35 10.89 22.73
N ASP A 68 -10.68 10.97 22.57
CA ASP A 68 -11.42 12.23 22.52
C ASP A 68 -11.59 12.85 23.90
N GLU A 69 -11.62 12.02 24.95
CA GLU A 69 -11.71 12.43 26.37
C GLU A 69 -10.41 13.03 26.93
N LEU A 70 -9.29 12.92 26.21
CA LEU A 70 -8.02 13.54 26.61
C LEU A 70 -8.17 15.05 26.79
N GLY A 71 -7.67 15.58 27.91
CA GLY A 71 -7.73 17.00 28.24
C GLY A 71 -6.92 17.89 27.29
N PRO A 72 -7.11 19.22 27.36
CA PRO A 72 -6.46 20.20 26.47
C PRO A 72 -4.93 20.19 26.57
N GLU A 73 -4.35 19.73 27.68
CA GLU A 73 -2.91 19.52 27.83
C GLU A 73 -2.34 18.51 26.83
N TRP A 74 -3.17 17.61 26.28
CA TRP A 74 -2.81 16.64 25.25
C TRP A 74 -3.01 17.14 23.83
N ASP A 75 -3.47 18.38 23.60
CA ASP A 75 -3.77 18.88 22.25
C ASP A 75 -2.55 18.83 21.33
N GLY A 76 -1.35 19.17 21.84
CA GLY A 76 -0.11 19.04 21.07
C GLY A 76 0.26 17.59 20.73
N PHE A 77 -0.12 16.63 21.58
CA PHE A 77 0.04 15.21 21.28
C PHE A 77 -0.96 14.76 20.21
N LYS A 78 -2.23 15.18 20.29
CA LYS A 78 -3.26 14.89 19.28
C LYS A 78 -2.86 15.41 17.90
N GLU A 79 -2.29 16.62 17.82
CA GLU A 79 -1.80 17.20 16.58
C GLU A 79 -0.68 16.35 15.95
N ARG A 80 0.32 15.92 16.75
CA ARG A 80 1.37 15.01 16.28
C ARG A 80 0.83 13.66 15.82
N MET A 81 -0.13 13.08 16.56
CA MET A 81 -0.76 11.82 16.14
C MET A 81 -1.58 11.98 14.85
N ALA A 82 -2.21 13.12 14.63
CA ALA A 82 -2.87 13.43 13.36
C ALA A 82 -1.85 13.51 12.21
N HIS A 83 -0.70 14.14 12.45
CA HIS A 83 0.40 14.17 11.48
C HIS A 83 0.96 12.77 11.18
N CYS A 84 1.23 11.95 12.20
CA CYS A 84 1.61 10.53 12.04
C CYS A 84 0.60 9.76 11.16
N ARG A 85 -0.71 9.97 11.35
CA ARG A 85 -1.74 9.33 10.54
C ARG A 85 -1.64 9.74 9.07
N ASP A 86 -1.36 11.01 8.79
CA ASP A 86 -1.21 11.50 7.42
C ASP A 86 0.06 10.93 6.75
N LEU A 87 1.17 10.82 7.48
CA LEU A 87 2.39 10.13 7.02
C LEU A 87 2.11 8.64 6.72
N HIS A 88 1.40 7.95 7.61
CA HIS A 88 1.02 6.56 7.42
C HIS A 88 0.12 6.37 6.18
N ARG A 89 -0.86 7.26 5.98
CA ARG A 89 -1.72 7.26 4.79
C ARG A 89 -0.92 7.49 3.51
N ARG A 90 0.09 8.35 3.53
CA ARG A 90 1.00 8.55 2.39
C ARG A 90 1.73 7.24 2.04
N ASN A 91 2.19 6.49 3.03
CA ASN A 91 2.85 5.20 2.85
C ASN A 91 1.89 4.16 2.24
N GLU A 92 0.65 4.10 2.73
CA GLU A 92 -0.41 3.24 2.17
C GLU A 92 -0.68 3.52 0.69
N VAL A 93 -0.84 4.79 0.31
CA VAL A 93 -1.06 5.19 -1.09
C VAL A 93 0.09 4.72 -1.99
N LEU A 94 1.34 4.78 -1.51
CA LEU A 94 2.50 4.31 -2.26
C LEU A 94 2.46 2.79 -2.46
N ILE A 95 2.09 2.03 -1.42
CA ILE A 95 1.94 0.57 -1.50
C ILE A 95 0.85 0.20 -2.51
N VAL A 96 -0.34 0.81 -2.43
CA VAL A 96 -1.47 0.54 -3.34
C VAL A 96 -1.07 0.78 -4.80
N ARG A 97 -0.43 1.92 -5.09
CA ARG A 97 0.04 2.23 -6.45
C ARG A 97 1.04 1.20 -6.99
N LYS A 98 1.95 0.70 -6.15
CA LYS A 98 2.90 -0.36 -6.54
C LYS A 98 2.17 -1.68 -6.84
N ILE A 99 1.18 -2.05 -6.04
CA ILE A 99 0.36 -3.24 -6.27
C ILE A 99 -0.40 -3.12 -7.60
N ASP A 100 -0.99 -1.96 -7.88
CA ASP A 100 -1.73 -1.74 -9.12
C ASP A 100 -0.81 -1.80 -10.35
N ALA A 101 0.40 -1.27 -10.26
CA ALA A 101 1.40 -1.40 -11.33
C ALA A 101 1.79 -2.87 -11.58
N ILE A 102 1.97 -3.68 -10.52
CA ILE A 102 2.26 -5.11 -10.64
C ILE A 102 1.08 -5.85 -11.28
N ARG A 103 -0.15 -5.56 -10.86
CA ARG A 103 -1.36 -6.15 -11.46
C ARG A 103 -1.50 -5.79 -12.93
N GLY A 104 -1.27 -4.54 -13.30
CA GLY A 104 -1.29 -4.08 -14.68
C GLY A 104 -0.22 -4.75 -15.55
N ALA A 105 1.00 -4.90 -15.02
CA ALA A 105 2.07 -5.62 -15.71
C ALA A 105 1.72 -7.10 -15.92
N LEU A 106 1.16 -7.78 -14.90
CA LEU A 106 0.69 -9.17 -15.03
C LEU A 106 -0.43 -9.31 -16.05
N GLN A 107 -1.38 -8.39 -16.09
CA GLN A 107 -2.44 -8.36 -17.11
C GLN A 107 -1.87 -8.16 -18.52
N SER A 108 -0.90 -7.27 -18.70
CA SER A 108 -0.23 -7.07 -19.99
C SER A 108 0.47 -8.34 -20.48
N LEU A 109 1.16 -9.06 -19.59
CA LEU A 109 1.81 -10.33 -19.91
C LEU A 109 0.81 -11.44 -20.25
N GLN A 110 -0.38 -11.44 -19.64
CA GLN A 110 -1.43 -12.42 -19.93
C GLN A 110 -2.18 -12.14 -21.24
N VAL A 111 -2.25 -10.89 -21.68
CA VAL A 111 -2.92 -10.49 -22.93
C VAL A 111 -2.07 -10.84 -24.17
N GLU A 112 -0.77 -11.11 -24.01
CA GLU A 112 0.13 -11.35 -25.15
C GLU A 112 0.06 -12.77 -25.79
N ASP A 113 -0.66 -13.78 -25.26
CA ASP A 113 -0.94 -15.03 -26.04
C ASP A 113 -2.10 -15.88 -25.45
N PRO A 114 -3.18 -16.22 -26.21
CA PRO A 114 -3.18 -17.42 -27.08
C PRO A 114 -4.11 -17.36 -28.33
N THR A 115 -4.45 -16.19 -28.88
CA THR A 115 -5.31 -16.11 -30.09
C THR A 115 -4.68 -15.39 -31.29
N SER A 116 -3.56 -14.69 -31.11
CA SER A 116 -2.91 -13.96 -32.20
C SER A 116 -2.06 -14.89 -33.10
N SER A 117 -1.57 -16.01 -32.57
CA SER A 117 -0.79 -16.98 -33.35
C SER A 117 -1.65 -17.86 -34.28
N VAL A 118 -2.91 -18.12 -33.91
CA VAL A 118 -3.83 -18.97 -34.70
C VAL A 118 -4.48 -18.18 -35.86
N GLU A 119 -4.83 -16.90 -35.65
CA GLU A 119 -5.43 -16.07 -36.71
C GLU A 119 -4.49 -15.74 -37.87
N ILE A 120 -3.17 -15.75 -37.64
CA ILE A 120 -2.17 -15.46 -38.70
C ILE A 120 -1.97 -16.67 -39.62
N TYR A 121 -2.10 -17.91 -39.11
CA TYR A 121 -1.97 -19.12 -39.92
C TYR A 121 -3.25 -19.45 -40.73
N ASP A 122 -4.44 -19.16 -40.20
CA ASP A 122 -5.70 -19.42 -40.92
C ASP A 122 -5.86 -18.50 -42.16
N ARG A 123 -5.25 -17.31 -42.13
CA ARG A 123 -5.31 -16.34 -43.24
C ARG A 123 -4.41 -16.68 -44.43
N LEU A 124 -3.38 -17.53 -44.27
CA LEU A 124 -2.52 -17.97 -45.38
C LEU A 124 -3.04 -19.25 -46.07
N GLY A 125 -3.84 -20.07 -45.36
CA GLY A 125 -4.34 -21.36 -45.85
C GLY A 125 -5.63 -21.33 -46.67
N LYS A 126 -6.42 -20.24 -46.60
CA LYS A 126 -7.78 -20.19 -47.18
C LYS A 126 -7.92 -19.56 -48.58
N LEU A 127 -6.83 -19.30 -49.30
CA LEU A 127 -6.90 -18.75 -50.67
C LEU A 127 -6.79 -19.79 -51.81
N SER A 128 -6.82 -21.11 -51.56
CA SER A 128 -6.62 -22.12 -52.63
C SER A 128 -7.88 -22.88 -53.12
N ARG A 129 -9.10 -22.47 -52.75
CA ARG A 129 -10.31 -23.10 -53.33
C ARG A 129 -11.33 -22.09 -53.78
N GLY A 130 -11.21 -21.68 -55.05
CA GLY A 130 -12.35 -21.12 -55.77
C GLY A 130 -12.01 -20.09 -56.84
N ARG A 131 -11.37 -20.49 -57.94
CA ARG A 131 -11.71 -20.03 -59.30
C ARG A 131 -10.77 -20.59 -60.38
N ARG A 132 -11.39 -21.23 -61.38
CA ARG A 132 -10.98 -21.62 -62.76
C ARG A 132 -11.39 -23.09 -62.93
N GLY A 133 -12.47 -23.44 -63.63
CA GLY A 133 -12.99 -22.91 -64.88
C GLY A 133 -12.46 -23.76 -66.04
N GLY A 134 -13.33 -24.57 -66.67
CA GLY A 134 -13.13 -25.01 -68.06
C GLY A 134 -13.47 -26.46 -68.40
N ARG A 135 -14.42 -26.60 -69.36
CA ARG A 135 -14.56 -27.63 -70.42
C ARG A 135 -14.71 -29.09 -69.95
N GLY A 136 -15.82 -29.79 -70.18
CA GLY A 136 -16.66 -29.82 -71.38
C GLY A 136 -16.06 -30.75 -72.43
N TYR A 137 -16.33 -32.06 -72.32
CA TYR A 137 -16.25 -33.04 -73.41
C TYR A 137 -17.27 -34.15 -73.14
N ALA A 138 -18.36 -34.10 -73.91
CA ALA A 138 -19.20 -35.25 -74.22
C ALA A 138 -19.27 -35.28 -75.75
N GLU A 139 -18.75 -36.34 -76.38
CA GLU A 139 -19.32 -36.92 -77.60
C GLU A 139 -18.62 -38.24 -77.98
N ALA A 140 -19.46 -39.13 -78.52
CA ALA A 140 -19.22 -40.36 -79.28
C ALA A 140 -18.65 -41.59 -78.56
#